data_AF-A0A3D5WN53-F1
#
_entry.id   AF-A0A3D5WN53-F1
#
_cell.length_a   1.000
_cell.length_b   1.000
_cell.length_c   1.000
_cell.angle_alpha   90.00
_cell.angle_beta   90.00
_cell.angle_gamma   90.00
#
_symmetry.space_group_name_H-M   'P 1'
#
loop_
_entity.id
_entity.type
_entity.pdbx_description
1 polymer ?
#
loop_
_entity_poly.entity_id
_entity_poly.type
_entity_poly.pdbx_seq_one_letter_code
_entity_poly.pdbx_strand_id
1 'polypeptide(L)'
;GTRQGADSTFLEDVITWITEAIGISDGGKRRMITNSFLISADNAHGIHPNYESKADPTNQPLLNGGIVLKFHGGQKYTSDAMTSGNLRTLCKGAGVSCQSYHNRSDIAGGSTLGNI
;
A
#
# COMPACT_ATOMS: atom_id res chain seq x y z
N GLY A 1 -18.32 -1.17 -5.80
CA GLY A 1 -17.49 -0.23 -6.57
C GLY A 1 -18.31 0.78 -7.35
N THR A 2 -17.61 1.74 -7.98
CA THR A 2 -18.12 2.57 -9.09
C THR A 2 -17.37 2.17 -10.36
N ARG A 3 -17.86 2.54 -11.55
CA ARG A 3 -17.22 2.20 -12.83
C ARG A 3 -15.77 2.71 -12.96
N GLN A 4 -15.44 3.78 -12.24
CA GLN A 4 -14.16 4.48 -12.26
C GLN A 4 -13.37 4.33 -10.95
N GLY A 5 -13.86 3.50 -10.02
CA GLY A 5 -13.19 3.22 -8.75
C GLY A 5 -12.21 2.05 -8.87
N ALA A 6 -11.44 1.79 -7.79
CA ALA A 6 -10.50 0.67 -7.76
C ALA A 6 -11.17 -0.72 -7.88
N ASP A 7 -12.39 -0.85 -7.36
CA ASP A 7 -13.25 -2.04 -7.48
C ASP A 7 -13.94 -2.14 -8.86
N SER A 8 -13.23 -1.77 -9.93
CA SER A 8 -13.72 -1.85 -11.31
C SER A 8 -12.84 -2.79 -12.12
N THR A 9 -13.31 -3.20 -13.30
CA THR A 9 -12.54 -4.08 -14.19
C THR A 9 -11.34 -3.38 -14.82
N PHE A 10 -11.19 -2.05 -14.67
CA PHE A 10 -10.21 -1.26 -15.41
C PHE A 10 -8.79 -1.82 -15.34
N LEU A 11 -8.29 -2.16 -14.15
CA LEU A 11 -6.92 -2.69 -13.99
C LEU A 11 -6.77 -4.06 -14.66
N GLU A 12 -7.76 -4.94 -14.49
CA GLU A 12 -7.77 -6.28 -15.08
C GLU A 12 -7.86 -6.23 -16.61
N ASP A 13 -8.74 -5.38 -17.15
CA ASP A 13 -8.95 -5.18 -18.58
C ASP A 13 -7.68 -4.62 -19.24
N VAL A 14 -7.06 -3.60 -18.64
CA VAL A 14 -5.83 -3.00 -19.16
C VAL A 14 -4.68 -4.02 -19.18
N ILE A 15 -4.50 -4.80 -18.11
CA ILE A 15 -3.48 -5.86 -18.08
C ILE A 15 -3.77 -6.90 -19.17
N THR A 16 -5.04 -7.32 -19.30
CA THR A 16 -5.45 -8.31 -20.29
C THR A 16 -5.16 -7.83 -21.71
N TRP A 17 -5.58 -6.61 -22.07
CA TRP A 17 -5.32 -6.04 -23.40
C TRP A 17 -3.84 -5.90 -23.70
N ILE A 18 -3.03 -5.47 -22.73
CA ILE A 18 -1.57 -5.38 -22.91
C ILE A 18 -1.00 -6.77 -23.18
N THR A 19 -1.37 -7.77 -22.38
CA THR A 19 -0.85 -9.14 -22.53
C THR A 19 -1.26 -9.77 -23.86
N GLU A 20 -2.50 -9.55 -24.32
CA GLU A 20 -2.98 -10.01 -25.63
C GLU A 20 -2.20 -9.35 -26.77
N ALA A 21 -1.99 -8.02 -26.69
CA ALA A 21 -1.28 -7.26 -27.72
C ALA A 21 0.17 -7.70 -27.91
N ILE A 22 0.82 -8.21 -26.85
CA ILE A 22 2.20 -8.72 -26.89
C ILE A 22 2.28 -10.25 -27.00
N GLY A 23 1.16 -10.93 -27.25
CA GLY A 23 1.11 -12.38 -27.49
C GLY A 23 1.36 -13.25 -26.25
N ILE A 24 1.13 -12.73 -25.05
CA ILE A 24 1.25 -13.47 -23.79
C ILE A 24 -0.02 -14.30 -23.56
N SER A 25 0.15 -15.60 -23.34
CA SER A 25 -0.96 -16.49 -23.00
C SER A 25 -1.53 -16.17 -21.61
N ASP A 26 -2.76 -16.61 -21.33
CA ASP A 26 -3.36 -16.48 -20.00
C ASP A 26 -2.51 -17.11 -18.89
N GLY A 27 -1.84 -18.23 -19.19
CA GLY A 27 -0.88 -18.84 -18.25
C GLY A 27 0.31 -17.92 -17.98
N GLY A 28 0.81 -17.24 -19.01
CA GLY A 28 1.83 -16.20 -18.88
C GLY A 28 1.35 -14.99 -18.08
N LYS A 29 0.14 -14.49 -18.35
CA LYS A 29 -0.48 -13.38 -17.59
C LYS A 29 -0.55 -13.70 -16.09
N ARG A 30 -1.06 -14.88 -15.72
CA ARG A 30 -1.12 -15.31 -14.31
C ARG A 30 0.26 -15.34 -13.66
N ARG A 31 1.28 -15.87 -14.35
CA ARG A 31 2.67 -15.87 -13.86
C ARG A 31 3.21 -14.46 -13.69
N MET A 32 2.92 -13.54 -14.62
CA MET A 32 3.33 -12.14 -14.50
C MET A 32 2.69 -11.49 -13.28
N ILE A 33 1.38 -11.66 -13.08
CA ILE A 33 0.66 -11.12 -11.91
C ILE A 33 1.25 -11.67 -10.61
N THR A 34 1.49 -12.98 -10.52
CA THR A 34 2.09 -13.60 -9.32
C THR A 34 3.50 -13.05 -9.02
N ASN A 35 4.27 -12.66 -10.03
CA ASN A 35 5.59 -12.06 -9.87
C ASN A 35 5.56 -10.51 -9.81
N SER A 36 4.38 -9.90 -9.80
CA SER A 36 4.22 -8.45 -9.74
C SER A 36 4.13 -7.97 -8.30
N PHE A 37 4.43 -6.69 -8.12
CA PHE A 37 4.32 -6.01 -6.83
C PHE A 37 3.54 -4.71 -7.02
N LEU A 38 2.47 -4.53 -6.25
CA LEU A 38 1.60 -3.35 -6.33
C LEU A 38 1.78 -2.49 -5.07
N ILE A 39 2.06 -1.20 -5.27
CA ILE A 39 2.10 -0.21 -4.19
C ILE A 39 0.77 0.55 -4.18
N SER A 40 -0.05 0.33 -3.16
CA SER A 40 -1.23 1.16 -2.90
C SER A 40 -0.78 2.46 -2.20
N ALA A 41 -0.66 3.54 -2.96
CA ALA A 41 -0.21 4.83 -2.45
C ALA A 41 -1.41 5.70 -2.04
N ASP A 42 -1.50 5.99 -0.76
CA ASP A 42 -2.49 6.91 -0.18
C ASP A 42 -1.86 7.59 1.05
N ASN A 43 -2.28 8.81 1.37
CA ASN A 43 -1.70 9.65 2.41
C ASN A 43 -1.81 9.00 3.80
N ALA A 44 -0.73 9.05 4.58
CA ALA A 44 -0.75 8.65 5.99
C ALA A 44 -0.94 9.86 6.92
N HIS A 45 -1.31 9.59 8.16
CA HIS A 45 -1.44 10.62 9.18
C HIS A 45 -0.10 10.82 9.89
N GLY A 46 0.44 12.05 9.82
CA GLY A 46 1.49 12.48 10.72
C GLY A 46 0.94 12.72 12.13
N ILE A 47 1.81 12.70 13.14
CA ILE A 47 1.42 13.10 14.49
C ILE A 47 0.96 14.56 14.50
N HIS A 48 -0.20 14.80 15.11
CA HIS A 48 -0.74 16.15 15.26
C HIS A 48 -0.35 16.69 16.65
N PRO A 49 0.32 17.85 16.77
CA PRO A 49 0.85 18.35 18.05
C PRO A 49 -0.24 18.62 19.10
N ASN A 50 -1.42 19.08 18.68
CA ASN A 50 -2.54 19.29 19.62
C ASN A 50 -3.30 17.99 19.98
N TYR A 51 -3.01 16.87 19.33
CA TYR A 51 -3.75 15.61 19.47
C TYR A 51 -2.82 14.40 19.46
N GLU A 52 -1.67 14.50 20.14
CA GLU A 52 -0.68 13.41 20.20
C GLU A 52 -1.28 12.10 20.71
N SER A 53 -2.25 12.19 21.62
CA SER A 53 -2.97 11.04 22.16
C SER A 53 -3.74 10.25 21.09
N LYS A 54 -3.98 10.78 19.89
CA LYS A 54 -4.64 10.06 18.79
C LYS A 54 -3.67 9.19 17.98
N ALA A 55 -2.37 9.39 18.11
CA ALA A 55 -1.36 8.57 17.44
C ALA A 55 -1.07 7.29 18.23
N ASP A 56 -0.49 6.29 17.55
CA ASP A 56 0.08 5.14 18.22
C ASP A 56 1.26 5.59 19.11
N PRO A 57 1.43 5.04 20.32
CA PRO A 57 2.51 5.45 21.23
C PRO A 57 3.91 5.12 20.68
N THR A 58 4.04 4.16 19.77
CA THR A 58 5.33 3.69 19.24
C THR A 58 5.57 4.07 17.78
N ASN A 59 4.51 4.36 17.02
CA ASN A 59 4.57 4.64 15.58
C ASN A 59 3.94 5.99 15.27
N GLN A 60 4.77 7.03 15.29
CA GLN A 60 4.35 8.42 15.13
C GLN A 60 5.07 9.03 13.92
N PRO A 61 4.50 8.93 12.70
CA PRO A 61 5.12 9.53 11.53
C PRO A 61 5.29 11.04 11.72
N LEU A 62 6.51 11.51 11.49
CA LEU A 62 6.85 12.92 11.51
C LEU A 62 6.78 13.49 10.09
N LEU A 63 6.39 14.76 10.00
CA LEU A 63 6.51 15.51 8.76
C LEU A 63 7.96 15.54 8.31
N ASN A 64 8.17 15.47 7.00
CA ASN A 64 9.49 15.39 6.37
C ASN A 64 10.36 14.19 6.80
N GLY A 65 9.79 13.19 7.50
CA GLY A 65 10.49 11.96 7.87
C GLY A 65 10.54 10.89 6.77
N GLY A 66 9.92 11.14 5.61
CA GLY A 66 9.92 10.25 4.45
C GLY A 66 8.63 9.44 4.27
N ILE A 67 8.69 8.40 3.43
CA ILE A 67 7.53 7.60 3.03
C ILE A 67 6.99 6.80 4.22
N VAL A 68 5.68 6.71 4.36
CA VAL A 68 5.04 6.02 5.48
C VAL A 68 4.47 4.68 5.05
N LEU A 69 4.93 3.60 5.67
CA LEU A 69 4.39 2.25 5.51
C LEU A 69 3.26 2.03 6.50
N LYS A 70 2.06 1.73 5.99
CA LYS A 70 0.85 1.57 6.80
C LYS A 70 0.59 0.10 7.10
N PHE A 71 0.46 -0.24 8.38
CA PHE A 71 0.19 -1.61 8.84
C PHE A 71 -1.10 -1.69 9.63
N HIS A 72 -1.85 -2.78 9.45
CA HIS A 72 -3.07 -3.04 10.20
C HIS A 72 -3.29 -4.53 10.40
N GLY A 73 -3.36 -5.00 11.65
CA GLY A 73 -3.52 -6.43 11.96
C GLY A 73 -4.80 -7.07 11.39
N GLY A 74 -5.86 -6.27 11.22
CA GLY A 74 -7.10 -6.69 10.55
C GLY A 74 -7.16 -6.47 9.04
N GLN A 75 -6.01 -6.33 8.37
CA GLN A 75 -5.88 -6.24 6.90
C GLN A 75 -6.65 -5.09 6.19
N LYS A 76 -6.97 -3.99 6.89
CA LYS A 76 -7.40 -2.72 6.25
C LYS A 76 -6.30 -2.09 5.38
N TYR A 77 -5.07 -2.50 5.64
CA TYR A 77 -3.91 -2.32 4.75
C TYR A 77 -3.38 -3.72 4.44
N THR A 78 -3.00 -3.96 3.19
CA THR A 78 -2.49 -5.26 2.72
C THR A 78 -0.97 -5.41 2.88
N SER A 79 -0.33 -4.47 3.56
CA SER A 79 1.10 -4.56 3.87
C SER A 79 1.39 -5.66 4.90
N ASP A 80 2.35 -6.50 4.57
CA ASP A 80 2.88 -7.59 5.40
C ASP A 80 4.41 -7.47 5.54
N ALA A 81 5.04 -8.47 6.17
CA ALA A 81 6.49 -8.47 6.37
C ALA A 81 7.28 -8.51 5.05
N MET A 82 6.81 -9.23 4.04
CA MET A 82 7.51 -9.40 2.76
C MET A 82 7.42 -8.13 1.91
N THR A 83 6.20 -7.62 1.72
CA THR A 83 5.92 -6.41 0.94
C THR A 83 6.59 -5.18 1.56
N SER A 84 6.57 -5.05 2.89
CA SER A 84 7.27 -3.95 3.56
C SER A 84 8.80 -4.09 3.50
N GLY A 85 9.34 -5.31 3.59
CA GLY A 85 10.77 -5.56 3.40
C GLY A 85 11.26 -5.16 2.01
N ASN A 86 10.49 -5.51 0.97
CA ASN A 86 10.77 -5.09 -0.41
C ASN A 86 10.76 -3.57 -0.55
N LEU A 87 9.72 -2.90 -0.03
CA LEU A 87 9.62 -1.44 -0.15
C LEU A 87 10.72 -0.72 0.65
N ARG A 88 11.09 -1.19 1.84
CA ARG A 88 12.24 -0.65 2.60
C ARG A 88 13.56 -0.81 1.85
N THR A 89 13.74 -1.93 1.15
CA THR A 89 14.93 -2.16 0.32
C THR A 89 14.99 -1.18 -0.84
N LEU A 90 13.85 -0.93 -1.51
CA LEU A 90 13.73 0.09 -2.55
C LEU A 90 14.01 1.50 -1.99
N CYS A 91 13.42 1.87 -0.85
CA CYS A 91 13.68 3.14 -0.17
C CYS A 91 15.18 3.33 0.08
N LYS A 92 15.84 2.31 0.64
CA LYS A 92 17.27 2.33 0.95
C LYS A 92 18.13 2.51 -0.31
N GLY A 93 17.80 1.79 -1.39
CA GLY A 93 18.49 1.93 -2.67
C GLY A 93 18.35 3.33 -3.29
N ALA A 94 17.20 3.98 -3.06
CA ALA A 94 16.94 5.34 -3.54
C ALA A 94 17.42 6.45 -2.58
N GLY A 95 17.98 6.11 -1.41
CA GLY A 95 18.36 7.10 -0.40
C GLY A 95 17.16 7.81 0.27
N VAL A 96 15.98 7.20 0.25
CA VAL A 96 14.74 7.74 0.82
C VAL A 96 14.50 7.13 2.20
N SER A 97 14.16 7.95 3.20
CA SER A 97 13.78 7.48 4.52
C SER A 97 12.35 6.93 4.53
N CYS A 98 12.11 5.89 5.34
CA CYS A 98 10.81 5.23 5.43
C CYS A 98 10.38 5.03 6.90
N GLN A 99 9.17 5.47 7.23
CA GLN A 99 8.55 5.45 8.55
C GLN A 99 7.46 4.37 8.62
N SER A 100 7.01 4.02 9.82
CA SER A 100 5.91 3.10 10.04
C SER A 100 4.70 3.82 10.61
N TYR A 101 3.50 3.42 10.20
CA TYR A 101 2.24 3.84 10.76
C TYR A 101 1.41 2.62 11.13
N HIS A 102 0.89 2.64 12.36
CA HIS A 102 -0.05 1.66 12.88
C HIS A 102 -1.24 2.41 13.47
N ASN A 103 -2.44 1.88 13.31
CA ASN A 103 -3.58 2.41 14.06
C ASN A 103 -3.42 2.04 15.54
N ARG A 104 -3.77 2.99 16.42
CA ARG A 104 -3.95 2.70 17.84
C ARG A 104 -5.03 1.63 17.99
N SER A 105 -4.77 0.56 18.73
CA SER A 105 -5.64 -0.63 18.73
C SER A 105 -7.05 -0.40 19.28
N ASP A 106 -7.24 0.66 20.06
CA ASP A 106 -8.50 1.07 20.70
C ASP A 106 -9.24 2.18 19.94
N ILE A 107 -8.70 2.65 18.79
CA ILE A 107 -9.35 3.61 17.90
C ILE A 107 -9.59 2.95 16.54
N ALA A 108 -10.83 3.03 16.05
CA ALA A 108 -11.12 2.63 14.68
C ALA A 108 -10.41 3.56 13.69
N GLY A 109 -9.47 3.02 12.91
CA GLY A 109 -8.87 3.75 11.80
C GLY A 109 -9.56 3.49 10.46
N GLY A 110 -9.18 4.31 9.46
CA GLY A 110 -9.65 4.20 8.08
C GLY A 110 -9.17 2.95 7.34
N SER A 111 -9.68 2.75 6.13
CA SER A 111 -9.23 1.73 5.16
C SER A 111 -8.62 2.41 3.95
N THR A 112 -7.94 1.64 3.09
CA THR A 112 -7.46 2.13 1.78
C THR A 112 -8.06 1.31 0.64
N LEU A 113 -7.71 1.66 -0.59
CA LEU A 113 -8.02 0.85 -1.77
C LEU A 113 -7.17 -0.44 -1.83
N GLY A 114 -6.12 -0.57 -1.02
CA GLY A 114 -5.20 -1.71 -1.10
C GLY A 114 -5.83 -3.08 -0.77
N ASN A 115 -6.99 -3.10 -0.13
CA ASN A 115 -7.74 -4.32 0.22
C ASN A 115 -8.96 -4.58 -0.68
N ILE A 116 -9.09 -3.81 -1.77
CA ILE A 116 -10.14 -3.88 -2.79
C ILE A 116 -9.50 -4.48 -4.03
#